data_AF-A0A7G8HJ46-F1
#
_entry.id   AF-A0A7G8HJ46-F1
#
_cell.length_a   1.000
_cell.length_b   1.000
_cell.length_c   1.000
_cell.angle_alpha   90.00
_cell.angle_beta   90.00
_cell.angle_gamma   90.00
#
_symmetry.space_group_name_H-M   'P 1'
#
loop_
_entity.id
_entity.type
_entity.pdbx_description
1 polymer ?
#
loop_
_entity_poly.entity_id
_entity_poly.type
_entity_poly.pdbx_seq_one_letter_code
_entity_poly.pdbx_strand_id
1 'polypeptide(L)'
;MNLVDDPRFTIALELFNSGAWYEAHDAFEELWHEQVNPDRRLLQGILQIAVAHVHLERGNIRGATILLGEGIGRLKASLPTALGLDLMALHSVASARLQALQNKGNPDDFPPPTLSRSNDPVRS
;
A
#
# COMPACT_ATOMS: atom_id res chain seq x y z
N MET A 1 -4.37 -3.80 -21.54
CA MET A 1 -3.76 -2.51 -21.17
C MET A 1 -2.71 -2.80 -20.11
N ASN A 2 -1.54 -2.18 -20.19
CA ASN A 2 -0.52 -2.33 -19.15
C ASN A 2 -0.94 -1.50 -17.93
N LEU A 3 -0.93 -2.10 -16.73
CA LEU A 3 -1.39 -1.46 -15.49
C LEU A 3 -0.65 -0.12 -15.22
N VAL A 4 0.64 -0.06 -15.53
CA VAL A 4 1.47 1.13 -15.26
C VAL A 4 1.10 2.31 -16.17
N ASP A 5 0.55 2.04 -17.35
CA ASP A 5 0.13 3.05 -18.34
C ASP A 5 -1.36 3.44 -18.16
N ASP A 6 -2.08 2.78 -17.24
CA ASP A 6 -3.47 3.11 -16.93
C ASP A 6 -3.51 4.41 -16.11
N PRO A 7 -4.25 5.45 -16.56
CA PRO A 7 -4.37 6.70 -15.80
C PRO A 7 -4.97 6.48 -14.40
N ARG A 8 -5.83 5.47 -14.22
CA ARG A 8 -6.41 5.11 -12.90
C ARG A 8 -5.32 4.71 -11.91
N PHE A 9 -4.23 4.08 -12.38
CA PHE A 9 -3.11 3.72 -11.52
C PHE A 9 -2.43 4.98 -10.96
N THR A 10 -2.17 5.98 -11.80
CA THR A 10 -1.58 7.25 -11.33
C THR A 10 -2.48 7.96 -10.32
N ILE A 11 -3.80 8.01 -10.58
CA ILE A 11 -4.78 8.57 -9.64
C ILE A 11 -4.77 7.82 -8.30
N ALA A 12 -4.72 6.49 -8.32
CA ALA A 12 -4.65 5.69 -7.09
C ALA A 12 -3.38 5.97 -6.27
N LEU A 13 -2.23 6.19 -6.93
CA LEU A 13 -0.99 6.60 -6.25
C LEU A 13 -1.12 7.97 -5.59
N GLU A 14 -1.72 8.95 -6.29
CA GLU A 14 -1.92 10.30 -5.77
C GLU A 14 -2.84 10.31 -4.54
N LEU A 15 -3.97 9.60 -4.61
CA LEU A 15 -4.91 9.44 -3.49
C LEU A 15 -4.24 8.79 -2.27
N PHE A 16 -3.44 7.74 -2.50
CA PHE A 16 -2.70 7.08 -1.43
C PHE A 16 -1.70 8.05 -0.77
N ASN A 17 -0.94 8.78 -1.59
CA ASN A 17 0.08 9.70 -1.11
C ASN A 17 -0.49 10.97 -0.45
N SER A 18 -1.73 11.36 -0.77
CA SER A 18 -2.43 12.45 -0.08
C SER A 18 -3.09 12.00 1.22
N GLY A 19 -3.05 10.71 1.57
CA GLY A 19 -3.74 10.15 2.71
C GLY A 19 -5.26 10.08 2.55
N ALA A 20 -5.77 10.13 1.32
CA ALA A 20 -7.19 9.92 1.02
C ALA A 20 -7.48 8.41 1.04
N TRP A 21 -7.38 7.78 2.21
CA TRP A 21 -7.26 6.32 2.34
C TRP A 21 -8.47 5.55 1.83
N TYR A 22 -9.67 6.12 2.00
CA TYR A 22 -10.90 5.49 1.53
C TYR A 22 -10.98 5.53 -0.01
N GLU A 23 -10.71 6.68 -0.60
CA GLU A 23 -10.70 6.86 -2.05
C GLU A 23 -9.56 6.07 -2.71
N ALA A 24 -8.39 6.01 -2.06
CA ALA A 24 -7.28 5.19 -2.51
C ALA A 24 -7.63 3.69 -2.50
N HIS A 25 -8.32 3.23 -1.44
CA HIS A 25 -8.85 1.87 -1.37
C HIS A 25 -9.75 1.57 -2.57
N ASP A 26 -10.77 2.41 -2.82
CA ASP A 26 -11.73 2.19 -3.91
C ASP A 26 -11.01 2.16 -5.27
N ALA A 27 -10.08 3.10 -5.50
CA ALA A 27 -9.31 3.17 -6.74
C ALA A 27 -8.40 1.94 -6.97
N PHE A 28 -7.74 1.44 -5.92
CA PHE A 28 -6.95 0.21 -6.02
C PHE A 28 -7.82 -1.04 -6.13
N GLU A 29 -9.03 -1.05 -5.57
CA GLU A 29 -9.96 -2.18 -5.64
C GLU A 29 -10.41 -2.41 -7.07
N GLU A 30 -10.76 -1.34 -7.79
CA GLU A 30 -11.13 -1.39 -9.20
C GLU A 30 -10.00 -2.02 -10.05
N LEU A 31 -8.77 -1.52 -9.89
CA LEU A 31 -7.60 -2.06 -10.59
C LEU A 31 -7.34 -3.52 -10.22
N TRP A 32 -7.44 -3.84 -8.92
CA TRP A 32 -7.21 -5.19 -8.40
C TRP A 32 -8.17 -6.22 -9.00
N HIS A 33 -9.44 -5.87 -9.18
CA HIS A 33 -10.44 -6.74 -9.78
C HIS A 33 -10.07 -7.20 -11.19
N GLU A 34 -9.37 -6.35 -11.95
CA GLU A 34 -8.97 -6.62 -13.33
C GLU A 34 -7.63 -7.37 -13.46
N GLN A 35 -6.84 -7.49 -12.38
CA GLN A 35 -5.53 -8.13 -12.43
C GLN A 35 -5.54 -9.63 -12.11
N VAL A 36 -4.51 -10.31 -12.60
CA VAL A 36 -4.10 -11.66 -12.21
C VAL A 36 -2.73 -11.63 -11.52
N ASN A 37 -2.28 -12.76 -10.97
CA ASN A 37 -0.95 -12.82 -10.34
C ASN A 37 0.15 -12.59 -11.40
N PRO A 38 1.24 -11.87 -11.05
CA PRO A 38 1.60 -11.41 -9.70
C PRO A 38 0.95 -10.08 -9.26
N ASP A 39 0.53 -9.23 -10.20
CA ASP A 39 0.08 -7.85 -9.91
C ASP A 39 -1.14 -7.79 -9.01
N ARG A 40 -2.07 -8.75 -9.16
CA ARG A 40 -3.24 -8.89 -8.27
C ARG A 40 -2.84 -9.00 -6.80
N ARG A 41 -1.77 -9.75 -6.49
CA ARG A 41 -1.31 -9.92 -5.10
C ARG A 41 -0.70 -8.62 -4.57
N LEU A 42 0.08 -7.93 -5.39
CA LEU A 42 0.70 -6.65 -5.04
C LEU A 42 -0.37 -5.58 -4.78
N LEU A 43 -1.31 -5.40 -5.71
CA LEU A 43 -2.40 -4.44 -5.54
C LEU A 43 -3.26 -4.74 -4.31
N GLN A 44 -3.53 -6.03 -4.03
CA GLN A 44 -4.22 -6.40 -2.79
C GLN A 44 -3.43 -5.97 -1.55
N GLY A 45 -2.10 -6.09 -1.58
CA GLY A 45 -1.25 -5.63 -0.48
C GLY A 45 -1.33 -4.12 -0.24
N ILE A 46 -1.24 -3.33 -1.31
CA ILE A 46 -1.36 -1.86 -1.25
C ILE A 46 -2.76 -1.43 -0.78
N LEU A 47 -3.81 -2.04 -1.35
CA LEU A 47 -5.19 -1.84 -0.95
C LEU A 47 -5.39 -2.10 0.54
N GLN A 48 -4.88 -3.22 1.06
CA GLN A 48 -5.01 -3.54 2.48
C GLN A 48 -4.28 -2.55 3.39
N ILE A 49 -3.14 -2.00 2.94
CA ILE A 49 -2.46 -0.92 3.66
C ILE A 49 -3.34 0.33 3.69
N ALA A 50 -3.99 0.72 2.59
CA ALA A 50 -4.94 1.84 2.58
C ALA A 50 -6.12 1.59 3.55
N VAL A 51 -6.76 0.41 3.48
CA VAL A 51 -7.87 0.06 4.39
C VAL A 51 -7.42 0.04 5.85
N ALA A 52 -6.19 -0.41 6.16
CA ALA A 52 -5.65 -0.34 7.50
C ALA A 52 -5.64 1.10 8.05
N HIS A 53 -5.36 2.09 7.20
CA HIS A 53 -5.39 3.50 7.61
C HIS A 53 -6.81 4.04 7.78
N VAL A 54 -7.77 3.62 6.94
CA VAL A 54 -9.21 3.88 7.19
C VAL A 54 -9.65 3.33 8.56
N HIS A 55 -9.16 2.16 8.95
CA HIS A 55 -9.41 1.61 10.28
C HIS A 55 -8.78 2.45 11.40
N LEU A 56 -7.58 3.00 11.19
CA LEU A 56 -6.94 3.92 12.15
C LEU A 56 -7.76 5.19 12.34
N GLU A 57 -8.22 5.82 11.26
CA GLU A 57 -9.07 7.02 11.31
C GLU A 57 -10.37 6.81 12.08
N ARG A 58 -10.90 5.57 12.03
CA ARG A 58 -12.11 5.16 12.76
C ARG A 58 -11.83 4.65 14.17
N GLY A 59 -10.58 4.70 14.65
CA GLY A 59 -10.17 4.20 15.96
C GLY A 59 -10.18 2.67 16.09
N ASN A 60 -10.33 1.93 15.00
CA ASN A 60 -10.32 0.46 15.00
C ASN A 60 -8.88 -0.08 14.91
N ILE A 61 -8.17 0.03 16.03
CA ILE A 61 -6.77 -0.41 16.16
C ILE A 61 -6.58 -1.89 15.80
N ARG A 62 -7.48 -2.77 16.24
CA ARG A 62 -7.37 -4.21 15.96
C ARG A 62 -7.47 -4.50 14.46
N GLY A 63 -8.43 -3.90 13.78
CA GLY A 63 -8.61 -4.05 12.34
C GLY A 63 -7.42 -3.51 11.55
N ALA A 64 -6.92 -2.33 11.95
CA ALA A 64 -5.72 -1.74 11.36
C ALA A 64 -4.51 -2.67 11.48
N THR A 65 -4.22 -3.21 12.67
CA THR A 65 -3.07 -4.12 12.90
C THR A 65 -3.13 -5.36 12.01
N ILE A 66 -4.31 -5.97 11.86
CA ILE A 66 -4.49 -7.17 11.04
C ILE A 66 -4.21 -6.85 9.57
N LEU A 67 -4.87 -5.82 9.03
CA LEU A 67 -4.79 -5.47 7.62
C LEU A 67 -3.41 -4.94 7.23
N LEU A 68 -2.75 -4.20 8.11
CA LEU A 68 -1.39 -3.72 7.86
C LEU A 68 -0.41 -4.90 7.79
N GLY A 69 -0.49 -5.87 8.70
CA GLY A 69 0.32 -7.09 8.67
C GLY A 69 0.07 -7.96 7.44
N GLU A 70 -1.19 -8.11 7.07
CA GLU A 70 -1.60 -8.81 5.85
C GLU A 70 -1.10 -8.14 4.57
N GLY A 71 -1.24 -6.81 4.48
CA GLY A 71 -0.80 -6.03 3.34
C GLY A 71 0.71 -6.13 3.14
N ILE A 72 1.48 -5.91 4.22
CA ILE A 72 2.94 -6.08 4.24
C ILE A 72 3.35 -7.49 3.80
N GLY A 73 2.66 -8.52 4.31
CA GLY A 73 2.92 -9.92 3.93
C GLY A 73 2.78 -10.18 2.43
N ARG A 74 1.82 -9.52 1.77
CA ARG A 74 1.60 -9.63 0.32
C ARG A 74 2.65 -8.90 -0.51
N LEU A 75 3.23 -7.81 -0.01
CA LEU A 75 4.30 -7.07 -0.70
C LEU A 75 5.61 -7.86 -0.85
N LYS A 76 5.88 -8.80 0.06
CA LYS A 76 7.18 -9.50 0.16
C LYS A 76 7.67 -10.13 -1.14
N ALA A 77 6.76 -10.67 -1.96
CA ALA A 77 7.10 -11.31 -3.23
C ALA A 77 7.49 -10.33 -4.34
N SER A 78 7.20 -9.03 -4.17
CA SER A 78 7.43 -7.96 -5.14
C SER A 78 8.52 -6.99 -4.71
N LEU A 79 9.15 -7.20 -3.54
CA LEU A 79 10.28 -6.38 -3.09
C LEU A 79 11.53 -6.62 -3.96
N PRO A 80 12.41 -5.60 -4.13
CA PRO A 80 12.27 -4.24 -3.62
C PRO A 80 11.38 -3.33 -4.50
N THR A 81 11.15 -3.71 -5.75
CA THR A 81 10.49 -2.87 -6.75
C THR A 81 9.55 -3.68 -7.65
N ALA A 82 8.37 -3.16 -7.94
CA ALA A 82 7.47 -3.68 -8.96
C ALA A 82 6.53 -2.56 -9.44
N LEU A 83 5.99 -2.67 -10.66
CA LEU A 83 5.13 -1.64 -11.27
C LEU A 83 5.76 -0.23 -11.33
N GLY A 84 7.10 -0.17 -11.36
CA GLY A 84 7.85 1.09 -11.29
C GLY A 84 7.76 1.80 -9.94
N LEU A 85 7.42 1.09 -8.86
CA LEU A 85 7.31 1.58 -7.49
C LEU A 85 8.47 1.10 -6.63
N ASP A 86 8.94 1.96 -5.71
CA ASP A 86 9.79 1.57 -4.59
C ASP A 86 8.92 0.96 -3.48
N LEU A 87 8.86 -0.37 -3.46
CA LEU A 87 8.09 -1.11 -2.45
C LEU A 87 8.89 -1.34 -1.16
N MET A 88 10.21 -1.15 -1.18
CA MET A 88 11.03 -1.25 0.02
C MET A 88 10.73 -0.09 0.97
N ALA A 89 10.60 1.13 0.45
CA ALA A 89 10.21 2.30 1.22
C ALA A 89 8.83 2.12 1.86
N LEU A 90 7.83 1.71 1.05
CA LEU A 90 6.49 1.38 1.53
C LEU A 90 6.51 0.33 2.64
N HIS A 91 7.19 -0.79 2.40
CA HIS A 91 7.28 -1.91 3.35
C HIS A 91 7.93 -1.48 4.67
N SER A 92 9.00 -0.68 4.61
CA SER A 92 9.72 -0.19 5.79
C SER A 92 8.81 0.66 6.69
N VAL A 93 8.15 1.68 6.12
CA VAL A 93 7.26 2.58 6.87
C VAL A 93 6.04 1.84 7.41
N ALA A 94 5.38 1.01 6.58
CA ALA A 94 4.24 0.22 7.02
C ALA A 94 4.61 -0.74 8.16
N SER A 95 5.80 -1.36 8.10
CA SER A 95 6.29 -2.25 9.16
C SER A 95 6.55 -1.52 10.46
N ALA A 96 7.10 -0.30 10.41
CA ALA A 96 7.31 0.52 11.61
C ALA A 96 5.98 0.91 12.28
N ARG A 97 4.99 1.34 11.50
CA ARG A 97 3.63 1.61 12.00
C ARG A 97 2.98 0.36 12.59
N LEU A 98 3.12 -0.80 11.94
CA LEU A 98 2.62 -2.08 12.47
C LEU A 98 3.27 -2.43 13.81
N GLN A 99 4.59 -2.26 13.92
CA GLN A 99 5.30 -2.53 15.15
C GLN A 99 4.84 -1.60 16.29
N ALA A 100 4.59 -0.33 16.00
CA ALA A 100 4.00 0.61 16.96
C ALA A 100 2.65 0.08 17.48
N LEU A 101 1.74 -0.31 16.57
CA LEU A 101 0.43 -0.86 16.93
C LEU A 101 0.52 -2.13 17.79
N GLN A 102 1.41 -3.05 17.42
CA GLN A 102 1.64 -4.30 18.16
C GLN A 102 2.18 -4.04 19.57
N ASN A 103 2.98 -2.99 19.73
CA ASN A 103 3.55 -2.58 21.01
C ASN A 103 2.63 -1.64 21.82
N LYS A 104 1.39 -1.41 21.37
CA LYS A 104 0.45 -0.44 21.95
C LYS A 104 0.99 1.01 21.98
N GLY A 105 1.92 1.32 21.08
CA GLY A 105 2.42 2.67 20.83
C GLY A 105 1.53 3.43 19.83
N ASN A 106 1.95 4.65 19.51
CA ASN A 106 1.24 5.49 18.55
C ASN A 106 1.81 5.28 17.12
N PRO A 107 1.02 4.80 16.14
CA PRO A 107 1.50 4.67 14.77
C PRO A 107 1.90 6.01 14.14
N ASP A 108 1.35 7.14 14.62
CA ASP A 108 1.64 8.47 14.10
C ASP A 108 3.00 9.04 14.54
N ASP A 109 3.73 8.31 15.38
CA ASP A 109 5.16 8.56 15.63
C ASP A 109 6.03 8.28 14.38
N PHE A 110 5.45 7.60 13.38
CA PHE A 110 6.04 7.35 12.06
C PHE A 110 5.21 8.07 10.99
N PRO A 111 5.83 8.52 9.89
CA PRO A 111 5.06 9.11 8.78
C PRO A 111 4.07 8.09 8.21
N PRO A 112 2.97 8.53 7.58
CA PRO A 112 2.14 7.65 6.78
C PRO A 112 2.96 7.03 5.64
N PRO A 113 2.65 5.78 5.23
CA PRO A 113 3.31 5.17 4.08
C PRO A 113 3.02 5.95 2.80
N THR A 114 3.98 5.98 1.88
CA THR A 114 3.83 6.59 0.56
C THR A 114 4.32 5.62 -0.53
N LEU A 115 3.81 5.80 -1.74
CA LEU A 115 4.16 5.08 -2.96
C LEU A 115 5.01 6.00 -3.83
N SER A 116 6.33 5.79 -3.80
CA SER A 116 7.29 6.53 -4.64
C SER A 116 7.63 5.73 -5.88
N ARG A 117 7.97 6.43 -6.98
CA ARG A 117 8.50 5.76 -8.19
C ARG A 117 9.90 5.20 -7.90
N SER A 118 10.19 4.00 -8.40
CA SER A 118 11.54 3.43 -8.30
C SER A 118 12.50 4.19 -9.21
N ASN A 119 13.69 4.54 -8.71
CA ASN A 119 14.76 5.10 -9.53
C ASN A 119 15.47 4.06 -10.41
N ASP A 120 15.06 2.79 -10.35
CA ASP A 120 15.61 1.77 -11.23
C ASP A 120 15.15 2.01 -12.67
N PRO A 121 16.07 2.03 -13.65
CA PRO A 121 15.67 2.06 -15.05
C PRO A 121 14.82 0.82 -15.31
N VAL A 122 13.60 1.02 -15.81
CA VAL A 122 12.71 -0.04 -16.29
C VAL A 122 13.57 -0.99 -17.10
N ARG A 123 13.76 -2.23 -16.61
CA ARG A 123 14.51 -3.24 -17.35
C ARG A 123 13.72 -3.52 -18.63
N SER A 124 14.26 -3.01 -19.73
CA SER A 124 13.82 -3.20 -21.11
C SER A 124 13.68 -4.66 -21.50
#